data_AF-A0A1L9X136-F1
#
_entry.id   AF-A0A1L9X136-F1
#
_cell.length_a   1.000
_cell.length_b   1.000
_cell.length_c   1.000
_cell.angle_alpha   90.00
_cell.angle_beta   90.00
_cell.angle_gamma   90.00
#
_symmetry.space_group_name_H-M   'P 1'
#
loop_
_entity.id
_entity.type
_entity.pdbx_description
1 polymer ?
#
loop_
_entity_poly.entity_id
_entity_poly.type
_entity_poly.pdbx_seq_one_letter_code
_entity_poly.pdbx_strand_id
1 'polypeptide(L)'
;MASDAAGPLDLSREVEKPGPPIVLQKWKASPPQNAPLFDFRLIFSGAISSGYGFLACPPSQSPDQEVEVQVEWDLTHAPPMTRAIWIFGEGPNPVCRTMTYAEIQATYFMVGRVSSHGDERFGMYWMGDPTFDAHLMAEFFNDQEDPYRIFIRYNPY
;
A
#
# COMPACT_ATOMS: atom_id res chain seq x y z
N MET A 1 40.23 6.01 27.98
CA MET A 1 39.67 5.04 28.94
C MET A 1 38.28 5.52 29.30
N ALA A 2 37.24 4.72 29.06
CA ALA A 2 35.87 5.07 29.41
C ALA A 2 35.58 4.54 30.83
N SER A 3 34.90 5.34 31.65
CA SER A 3 34.49 4.98 33.00
C SER A 3 33.06 5.44 33.23
N ASP A 4 32.30 4.70 34.04
CA ASP A 4 30.98 5.10 34.51
C ASP A 4 30.98 5.33 36.04
N ALA A 5 29.80 5.56 36.60
CA ALA A 5 29.61 5.84 38.03
C ALA A 5 30.01 4.68 38.96
N ALA A 6 30.28 3.47 38.43
CA ALA A 6 30.74 2.32 39.20
C ALA A 6 32.25 2.03 39.04
N GLY A 7 32.97 2.75 38.15
CA GLY A 7 34.42 2.66 38.00
C GLY A 7 34.90 2.50 36.56
N PRO A 8 36.19 2.14 36.36
CA PRO A 8 36.76 1.93 35.03
C PRO A 8 36.13 0.71 34.35
N LEU A 9 35.65 0.87 33.11
CA LEU A 9 35.08 -0.24 32.34
C LEU A 9 36.20 -1.11 31.78
N ASP A 10 36.21 -2.39 32.15
CA ASP A 10 37.11 -3.41 31.58
C ASP A 10 36.58 -3.84 30.20
N LEU A 11 37.21 -3.34 29.15
CA LEU A 11 36.87 -3.68 27.76
C LEU A 11 37.81 -4.77 27.27
N SER A 12 37.52 -6.02 27.64
CA SER A 12 38.14 -7.16 26.95
C SER A 12 37.37 -7.44 25.64
N ARG A 13 38.11 -7.42 24.53
CA ARG A 13 37.59 -7.81 23.22
C ARG A 13 37.89 -9.29 23.02
N GLU A 14 36.87 -10.14 23.10
CA GLU A 14 37.01 -11.50 22.59
C GLU A 14 37.12 -11.44 21.05
N VAL A 15 38.19 -12.05 20.53
CA VAL A 15 38.40 -12.18 19.09
C VAL A 15 37.40 -13.19 18.57
N GLU A 16 36.44 -12.71 17.79
CA GLU A 16 35.38 -13.49 17.15
C GLU A 16 36.02 -14.59 16.27
N LYS A 17 35.78 -15.86 16.61
CA LYS A 17 36.18 -16.99 15.75
C LYS A 17 35.27 -17.02 14.52
N PRO A 18 35.78 -17.34 13.31
CA PRO A 18 34.96 -17.43 12.11
C PRO A 18 34.14 -18.73 12.16
N GLY A 19 32.99 -18.68 12.82
CA GLY A 19 31.92 -19.67 12.70
C GLY A 19 30.98 -19.31 11.53
N PRO A 20 30.17 -20.25 11.03
CA PRO A 20 29.20 -19.94 9.98
C PRO A 20 28.23 -18.86 10.48
N PRO A 21 27.72 -17.98 9.60
CA PRO A 21 26.88 -16.87 10.01
C PRO A 21 25.70 -17.40 10.84
N ILE A 22 25.59 -16.91 12.06
CA ILE A 22 24.44 -17.18 12.92
C ILE A 22 23.24 -16.52 12.24
N VAL A 23 22.33 -17.32 11.69
CA VAL A 23 21.04 -16.83 11.20
C VAL A 23 20.12 -16.69 12.41
N LEU A 24 20.05 -15.49 12.97
CA LEU A 24 18.99 -15.12 13.93
C LEU A 24 17.73 -14.70 13.14
N GLN A 25 16.92 -15.67 12.72
CA GLN A 25 15.55 -15.38 12.32
C GLN A 25 14.67 -15.32 13.57
N LYS A 26 14.51 -14.11 14.10
CA LYS A 26 13.52 -13.84 15.15
C LYS A 26 12.16 -13.64 14.48
N TRP A 27 11.39 -14.70 14.38
CA TRP A 27 9.96 -14.59 14.06
C TRP A 27 9.25 -13.99 15.27
N LYS A 28 8.92 -12.70 15.22
CA LYS A 28 7.83 -12.17 16.02
C LYS A 28 6.55 -12.48 15.24
N ALA A 29 5.82 -13.51 15.66
CA ALA A 29 4.39 -13.54 15.36
C ALA A 29 3.78 -12.35 16.11
N SER A 30 3.49 -11.27 15.38
CA SER A 30 2.66 -10.19 15.90
C SER A 30 1.29 -10.79 16.25
N PRO A 31 0.59 -10.30 17.29
CA PRO A 31 -0.84 -10.58 17.45
C PRO A 31 -1.54 -10.27 16.11
N PRO A 32 -2.64 -10.95 15.76
CA PRO A 32 -3.34 -10.67 14.50
C PRO A 32 -3.59 -9.18 14.43
N GLN A 33 -2.87 -8.53 13.53
CA GLN A 33 -2.95 -7.10 13.33
C GLN A 33 -4.21 -6.90 12.49
N ASN A 34 -5.37 -7.03 13.15
CA ASN A 34 -6.69 -6.92 12.54
C ASN A 34 -7.01 -5.46 12.14
N ALA A 35 -6.13 -4.52 12.47
CA ALA A 35 -6.16 -3.20 11.86
C ALA A 35 -5.60 -3.32 10.43
N PRO A 36 -6.28 -2.78 9.41
CA PRO A 36 -5.75 -2.78 8.05
C PRO A 36 -4.40 -2.06 8.06
N LEU A 37 -3.32 -2.80 7.82
CA LEU A 37 -2.00 -2.19 7.67
C LEU A 37 -2.06 -1.26 6.46
N PHE A 38 -1.74 0.03 6.61
CA PHE A 38 -1.58 0.94 5.49
C PHE A 38 -0.20 0.73 4.86
N ASP A 39 0.02 -0.46 4.31
CA ASP A 39 1.29 -0.87 3.71
C ASP A 39 1.20 -0.94 2.18
N PHE A 40 2.36 -0.90 1.54
CA PHE A 40 2.51 -1.27 0.14
C PHE A 40 2.70 -2.78 0.05
N ARG A 41 1.80 -3.47 -0.66
CA ARG A 41 1.86 -4.93 -0.79
C ARG A 41 2.00 -5.36 -2.24
N LEU A 42 2.90 -6.32 -2.45
CA LEU A 42 2.95 -7.12 -3.65
C LEU A 42 2.10 -8.37 -3.45
N ILE A 43 1.03 -8.52 -4.23
CA ILE A 43 0.12 -9.66 -4.15
C ILE A 43 -0.30 -10.08 -5.57
N PHE A 44 -0.43 -11.38 -5.81
CA PHE A 44 -0.89 -11.94 -7.10
C PHE A 44 -0.12 -11.40 -8.33
N SER A 45 1.19 -11.19 -8.18
CA SER A 45 2.07 -10.56 -9.20
C SER A 45 1.69 -9.12 -9.57
N GLY A 46 0.90 -8.45 -8.73
CA GLY A 46 0.58 -7.03 -8.79
C GLY A 46 0.95 -6.32 -7.49
N ALA A 47 0.48 -5.09 -7.36
CA ALA A 47 0.68 -4.22 -6.21
C ALA A 47 -0.65 -3.58 -5.76
N ILE A 48 -0.79 -3.36 -4.46
CA ILE A 48 -1.89 -2.61 -3.87
C ILE A 48 -1.35 -1.75 -2.72
N SER A 49 -1.81 -0.50 -2.64
CA SER A 49 -1.50 0.35 -1.49
C SER A 49 -2.44 1.56 -1.42
N SER A 50 -2.46 2.21 -0.27
CA SER A 50 -2.91 3.59 -0.18
C SER A 50 -1.75 4.56 -0.41
N GLY A 51 -2.03 5.85 -0.58
CA GLY A 51 -1.01 6.89 -0.60
C GLY A 51 -0.12 6.86 0.64
N TYR A 52 -0.69 6.57 1.82
CA TYR A 52 0.06 6.37 3.07
C TYR A 52 1.19 5.34 2.97
N GLY A 53 1.06 4.33 2.11
CA GLY A 53 2.00 3.22 2.05
C GLY A 53 3.28 3.53 1.26
N PHE A 54 3.28 4.53 0.38
CA PHE A 54 4.45 4.81 -0.48
C PHE A 54 4.64 6.25 -0.98
N LEU A 55 3.62 7.12 -0.90
CA LEU A 55 3.78 8.50 -1.36
C LEU A 55 4.49 9.32 -0.29
N ALA A 56 5.58 9.98 -0.70
CA ALA A 56 6.15 11.06 0.08
C ALA A 56 5.17 12.24 0.07
N CYS A 57 4.91 12.79 1.25
CA CYS A 57 4.03 13.93 1.32
C CYS A 57 4.68 15.21 0.79
N PRO A 58 3.95 16.01 0.00
CA PRO A 58 4.43 17.34 -0.36
C PRO A 58 4.54 18.21 0.91
N PRO A 59 5.48 19.17 0.93
CA PRO A 59 5.54 20.15 2.00
C PRO A 59 4.23 20.95 2.04
N SER A 60 3.62 21.02 3.22
CA SER A 60 2.36 21.72 3.45
C SER A 60 2.58 22.86 4.45
N GLN A 61 1.99 24.02 4.15
CA GLN A 61 1.94 25.18 5.04
C GLN A 61 0.66 25.19 5.90
N SER A 62 -0.38 24.49 5.46
CA SER A 62 -1.62 24.29 6.21
C SER A 62 -2.29 22.94 5.86
N PRO A 63 -3.04 22.33 6.80
CA PRO A 63 -3.76 21.07 6.54
C PRO A 63 -4.72 21.14 5.35
N ASP A 64 -5.33 22.31 5.14
CA ASP A 64 -6.31 22.56 4.07
C ASP A 64 -5.66 23.06 2.77
N GLN A 65 -4.33 23.09 2.70
CA GLN A 65 -3.64 23.47 1.47
C GLN A 65 -3.93 22.43 0.38
N GLU A 66 -4.54 22.89 -0.71
CA GLU A 66 -4.75 22.10 -1.92
C GLU A 66 -3.56 22.23 -2.88
N VAL A 67 -3.26 21.13 -3.57
CA VAL A 67 -2.27 21.08 -4.65
C VAL A 67 -2.85 20.35 -5.86
N GLU A 68 -2.37 20.68 -7.05
CA GLU A 68 -2.68 19.92 -8.26
C GLU A 68 -1.86 18.63 -8.28
N VAL A 69 -2.56 17.51 -8.40
CA VAL A 69 -1.98 16.16 -8.45
C VAL A 69 -2.31 15.55 -9.80
N GLN A 70 -1.28 15.09 -10.49
CA GLN A 70 -1.40 14.33 -11.73
C GLN A 70 -0.85 12.92 -11.51
N VAL A 71 -1.65 11.92 -11.84
CA VAL A 71 -1.22 10.51 -11.85
C VAL A 71 -1.23 10.02 -13.29
N GLU A 72 -0.08 9.54 -13.74
CA GLU A 72 0.13 8.94 -15.05
C GLU A 72 0.84 7.60 -14.88
N TRP A 73 0.46 6.63 -15.71
CA TRP A 73 0.99 5.27 -15.62
C TRP A 73 1.81 4.93 -16.85
N ASP A 74 3.11 4.77 -16.68
CA ASP A 74 3.95 4.14 -17.70
C ASP A 74 3.80 2.61 -17.63
N LEU A 75 3.06 2.05 -18.57
CA LEU A 75 2.83 0.61 -18.70
C LEU A 75 3.60 -0.02 -19.86
N THR A 76 4.53 0.71 -20.48
CA THR A 76 5.27 0.26 -21.68
C THR A 76 6.05 -1.03 -21.46
N HIS A 77 6.51 -1.27 -20.23
CA HIS A 77 7.24 -2.47 -19.82
C HIS A 77 6.42 -3.41 -18.93
N ALA A 78 5.11 -3.16 -18.78
CA ALA A 78 4.27 -3.98 -17.94
C ALA A 78 3.93 -5.32 -18.61
N PRO A 79 3.73 -6.41 -17.84
CA PRO A 79 3.20 -7.66 -18.37
C PRO A 79 1.85 -7.45 -19.08
N PRO A 80 1.49 -8.30 -20.07
CA PRO A 80 0.18 -8.24 -20.71
C PRO A 80 -0.97 -8.33 -19.71
N MET A 81 -2.06 -7.61 -19.99
CA MET A 81 -3.24 -7.49 -19.12
C MET A 81 -3.00 -6.77 -17.79
N THR A 82 -1.86 -6.09 -17.63
CA THR A 82 -1.67 -5.15 -16.52
C THR A 82 -2.64 -3.98 -16.66
N ARG A 83 -3.45 -3.78 -15.64
CA ARG A 83 -4.27 -2.58 -15.43
C ARG A 83 -3.68 -1.79 -14.27
N ALA A 84 -3.84 -0.48 -14.31
CA ALA A 84 -3.36 0.41 -13.26
C ALA A 84 -4.49 1.33 -12.83
N ILE A 85 -5.00 1.09 -11.63
CA ILE A 85 -6.18 1.74 -11.07
C ILE A 85 -5.73 2.69 -9.98
N TRP A 86 -6.19 3.93 -10.08
CA TRP A 86 -6.23 4.92 -9.02
C TRP A 86 -7.70 5.16 -8.64
N ILE A 87 -7.99 5.56 -7.40
CA ILE A 87 -9.38 5.80 -6.97
C ILE A 87 -10.12 6.84 -7.83
N PHE A 88 -9.40 7.73 -8.54
CA PHE A 88 -10.01 8.73 -9.42
C PHE A 88 -9.94 8.38 -10.91
N GLY A 89 -9.37 7.23 -11.29
CA GLY A 89 -9.33 6.82 -12.69
C GLY A 89 -8.39 5.67 -12.98
N GLU A 90 -8.47 5.16 -14.21
CA GLU A 90 -7.64 4.08 -14.71
C GLU A 90 -6.67 4.61 -15.76
N GLY A 91 -5.41 4.15 -15.70
CA GLY A 91 -4.38 4.47 -16.67
C GLY A 91 -4.60 3.83 -18.05
N PRO A 92 -3.74 4.13 -19.04
CA PRO A 92 -2.48 4.85 -18.89
C PRO A 92 -2.62 6.38 -18.96
N ASN A 93 -3.76 6.89 -19.44
CA ASN A 93 -3.96 8.32 -19.62
C ASN A 93 -3.82 9.08 -18.28
N PRO A 94 -3.19 10.26 -18.27
CA PRO A 94 -3.06 11.05 -17.05
C PRO A 94 -4.41 11.46 -16.47
N VAL A 95 -4.53 11.41 -15.15
CA VAL A 95 -5.68 11.90 -14.40
C VAL A 95 -5.22 13.02 -13.47
N CYS A 96 -5.86 14.19 -13.57
CA CYS A 96 -5.56 15.35 -12.74
C CYS A 96 -6.66 15.59 -11.69
N ARG A 97 -6.26 15.90 -10.45
CA ARG A 97 -7.16 16.25 -9.35
C ARG A 97 -6.53 17.34 -8.48
N THR A 98 -7.34 18.27 -8.00
CA THR A 98 -6.98 19.15 -6.89
C THR A 98 -7.24 18.41 -5.60
N MET A 99 -6.24 18.29 -4.73
CA MET A 99 -6.31 17.48 -3.52
C MET A 99 -5.58 18.16 -2.35
N THR A 100 -6.15 18.01 -1.16
CA THR A 100 -5.47 18.30 0.10
C THR A 100 -4.41 17.25 0.41
N TYR A 101 -3.53 17.57 1.36
CA TYR A 101 -2.55 16.62 1.90
C TYR A 101 -3.21 15.32 2.39
N ALA A 102 -4.32 15.43 3.12
CA ALA A 102 -5.01 14.29 3.71
C ALA A 102 -5.57 13.36 2.62
N GLU A 103 -6.13 13.93 1.55
CA GLU A 103 -6.64 13.18 0.40
C GLU A 103 -5.53 12.48 -0.38
N ILE A 104 -4.35 13.12 -0.53
CA ILE A 104 -3.20 12.50 -1.21
C ILE A 104 -2.77 11.23 -0.47
N GLN A 105 -2.68 11.28 0.86
CA GLN A 105 -2.35 10.09 1.64
C GLN A 105 -3.49 9.06 1.64
N ALA A 106 -4.74 9.51 1.74
CA ALA A 106 -5.93 8.66 1.82
C ALA A 106 -6.45 8.16 0.45
N THR A 107 -5.65 8.29 -0.60
CA THR A 107 -5.98 7.75 -1.92
C THR A 107 -5.55 6.29 -2.07
N TYR A 108 -6.07 5.56 -3.07
CA TYR A 108 -5.81 4.13 -3.24
C TYR A 108 -5.40 3.76 -4.65
N PHE A 109 -4.51 2.77 -4.73
CA PHE A 109 -3.91 2.27 -5.96
C PHE A 109 -3.96 0.74 -6.02
N MET A 110 -4.17 0.21 -7.23
CA MET A 110 -4.04 -1.22 -7.52
C MET A 110 -3.51 -1.42 -8.94
N VAL A 111 -2.41 -2.16 -9.07
CA VAL A 111 -1.73 -2.40 -10.36
C VAL A 111 -1.48 -3.89 -10.55
N GLY A 112 -1.83 -4.43 -11.72
CA GLY A 112 -1.59 -5.83 -12.06
C GLY A 112 -2.74 -6.42 -12.87
N ARG A 113 -2.97 -7.73 -12.75
CA ARG A 113 -4.12 -8.40 -13.37
C ARG A 113 -5.37 -8.17 -12.52
N VAL A 114 -5.96 -6.98 -12.66
CA VAL A 114 -7.09 -6.53 -11.84
C VAL A 114 -8.42 -6.93 -12.47
N SER A 115 -9.23 -7.66 -11.71
CA SER A 115 -10.65 -7.88 -11.98
C SER A 115 -11.47 -6.72 -11.41
N SER A 116 -12.59 -6.40 -12.04
CA SER A 116 -13.46 -5.32 -11.58
C SER A 116 -14.93 -5.55 -11.89
N HIS A 117 -15.81 -4.89 -11.13
CA HIS A 117 -17.23 -4.77 -11.40
C HIS A 117 -17.70 -3.35 -11.06
N GLY A 118 -18.59 -2.79 -11.88
CA GLY A 118 -19.11 -1.43 -11.73
C GLY A 118 -19.02 -0.61 -13.01
N ASP A 119 -19.18 0.70 -12.87
CA ASP A 119 -19.22 1.70 -13.93
C ASP A 119 -18.39 2.96 -13.56
N GLU A 120 -18.80 4.13 -14.08
CA GLU A 120 -18.12 5.39 -13.81
C GLU A 120 -18.34 5.91 -12.38
N ARG A 121 -19.48 5.59 -11.75
CA ARG A 121 -19.84 6.06 -10.40
C ARG A 121 -19.41 5.08 -9.32
N PHE A 122 -19.53 3.78 -9.59
CA PHE A 122 -19.13 2.73 -8.65
C PHE A 122 -18.07 1.83 -9.27
N GLY A 123 -17.06 1.43 -8.50
CA GLY A 123 -16.09 0.45 -8.97
C GLY A 123 -15.55 -0.41 -7.85
N MET A 124 -15.68 -1.71 -7.96
CA MET A 124 -15.01 -2.66 -7.09
C MET A 124 -13.88 -3.37 -7.83
N TYR A 125 -12.70 -3.44 -7.21
CA TYR A 125 -11.47 -3.96 -7.80
C TYR A 125 -10.84 -5.02 -6.92
N TRP A 126 -10.35 -6.10 -7.53
CA TRP A 126 -9.66 -7.19 -6.83
C TRP A 126 -8.62 -7.87 -7.71
N MET A 127 -7.71 -8.61 -7.07
CA MET A 127 -6.74 -9.48 -7.74
C MET A 127 -6.85 -10.90 -7.16
N GLY A 128 -6.52 -11.89 -7.98
CA GLY A 128 -6.69 -13.30 -7.62
C GLY A 128 -8.15 -13.71 -7.56
N ASP A 129 -8.40 -14.82 -6.87
CA ASP A 129 -9.74 -15.42 -6.71
C ASP A 129 -10.23 -15.21 -5.27
N PRO A 130 -11.19 -14.30 -5.03
CA PRO A 130 -11.78 -14.12 -3.72
C PRO A 130 -12.51 -15.38 -3.25
N THR A 131 -12.52 -15.65 -1.95
CA THR A 131 -13.25 -16.79 -1.34
C THR A 131 -14.75 -16.54 -1.22
N PHE A 132 -15.25 -15.48 -1.85
CA PHE A 132 -16.65 -15.06 -1.87
C PHE A 132 -17.00 -14.60 -3.28
N ASP A 133 -18.28 -14.52 -3.59
CA ASP A 133 -18.74 -14.00 -4.87
C ASP A 133 -18.55 -12.47 -4.91
N ALA A 134 -17.51 -12.03 -5.61
CA ALA A 134 -17.22 -10.61 -5.76
C ALA A 134 -18.30 -9.87 -6.57
N HIS A 135 -19.00 -10.52 -7.49
CA HIS A 135 -20.06 -9.85 -8.23
C HIS A 135 -21.26 -9.58 -7.33
N LEU A 136 -21.69 -10.58 -6.55
CA LEU A 136 -22.76 -10.40 -5.56
C LEU A 136 -22.38 -9.34 -4.51
N MET A 137 -21.12 -9.32 -4.08
CA MET A 137 -20.65 -8.31 -3.13
C MET A 137 -20.66 -6.90 -3.73
N ALA A 138 -20.26 -6.74 -4.98
CA ALA A 138 -20.36 -5.47 -5.68
C ALA A 138 -21.81 -4.98 -5.79
N GLU A 139 -22.75 -5.87 -6.14
CA GLU A 139 -24.18 -5.53 -6.20
C GLU A 139 -24.71 -5.07 -4.84
N PHE A 140 -24.32 -5.74 -3.75
CA PHE A 140 -24.69 -5.35 -2.39
C PHE A 140 -24.22 -3.93 -2.05
N PHE A 141 -23.01 -3.58 -2.49
CA PHE A 141 -22.43 -2.28 -2.21
C PHE A 141 -22.88 -1.19 -3.18
N ASN A 142 -23.35 -1.49 -4.40
CA ASN A 142 -23.62 -0.51 -5.46
C ASN A 142 -24.73 0.53 -5.13
N ASP A 143 -24.42 1.44 -4.22
CA ASP A 143 -25.22 2.58 -3.80
C ASP A 143 -25.11 3.68 -4.85
N GLN A 144 -26.25 4.26 -5.19
CA GLN A 144 -26.38 5.26 -6.25
C GLN A 144 -26.30 6.70 -5.72
N GLU A 145 -26.19 6.89 -4.40
CA GLU A 145 -26.09 8.22 -3.79
C GLU A 145 -24.76 8.89 -4.17
N ASP A 146 -23.64 8.35 -3.69
CA ASP A 146 -22.31 8.95 -3.89
C ASP A 146 -21.42 8.08 -4.78
N PRO A 147 -20.58 8.66 -5.67
CA PRO A 147 -19.57 7.91 -6.40
C PRO A 147 -18.46 7.43 -5.46
N TYR A 148 -18.14 6.14 -5.49
CA TYR A 148 -17.04 5.61 -4.68
C TYR A 148 -16.47 4.32 -5.27
N ARG A 149 -15.30 3.93 -4.78
CA ARG A 149 -14.60 2.73 -5.23
C ARG A 149 -14.13 1.88 -4.07
N ILE A 150 -14.20 0.57 -4.25
CA ILE A 150 -13.78 -0.44 -3.28
C ILE A 150 -12.57 -1.18 -3.85
N PHE A 151 -11.49 -1.25 -3.06
CA PHE A 151 -10.31 -2.05 -3.38
C PHE A 151 -10.26 -3.24 -2.42
N ILE A 152 -10.63 -4.42 -2.91
CA ILE A 152 -10.57 -5.64 -2.11
C ILE A 152 -9.11 -6.00 -1.91
N ARG A 153 -8.77 -6.21 -0.64
CA ARG A 153 -7.43 -6.61 -0.23
C ARG A 153 -7.47 -8.01 0.35
N TYR A 154 -6.57 -8.86 -0.12
CA TYR A 154 -6.36 -10.18 0.46
C TYR A 154 -5.63 -10.05 1.81
N ASN A 155 -6.21 -10.65 2.86
CA ASN A 155 -5.55 -10.83 4.15
C ASN A 155 -5.14 -12.30 4.31
N PRO A 156 -3.83 -12.61 4.35
CA PRO A 156 -3.34 -13.99 4.46
C PRO A 156 -3.40 -14.57 5.90
N TYR A 157 -3.90 -13.81 6.89
CA TYR A 157 -3.93 -14.18 8.30
C TYR A 157 -5.34 -14.36 8.82
#